data_AF-A0AAD4C1I0-F1
#
_entry.id   AF-A0AAD4C1I0-F1
#
_cell.length_a   1.000
_cell.length_b   1.000
_cell.length_c   1.000
_cell.angle_alpha   90.00
_cell.angle_beta   90.00
_cell.angle_gamma   90.00
#
_symmetry.space_group_name_H-M   'P 1'
#
loop_
_entity.id
_entity.type
_entity.pdbx_description
1 polymer ?
#
loop_
_entity_poly.entity_id
_entity_poly.type
_entity_poly.pdbx_seq_one_letter_code
_entity_poly.pdbx_strand_id
1 'polypeptide(L)'
;VVDFYFNFEGSILGVLHSKSESASWILPYRHFIATRLLPCGEIDGPLRKFTGSSEIGKATDDLTKAVHAFAHFMLIYTSGFLLLSDLQGLFDARRVMCLFDPQGHTYVSTGSVAATGYHC
;
A
#
# COMPACT_ATOMS: atom_id res chain seq x y z
N VAL A 1 -4.79 21.22 11.18
CA VAL A 1 -5.03 19.76 11.34
C VAL A 1 -4.33 19.08 10.17
N VAL A 2 -3.49 18.09 10.44
CA VAL A 2 -2.89 17.24 9.40
C VAL A 2 -3.90 16.14 9.12
N ASP A 3 -4.29 15.97 7.86
CA ASP A 3 -5.33 15.02 7.46
C ASP A 3 -4.89 14.23 6.23
N PHE A 4 -5.15 12.92 6.25
CA PHE A 4 -4.85 12.00 5.16
C PHE A 4 -5.80 10.79 5.17
N TYR A 5 -6.01 10.19 4.01
CA TYR A 5 -6.83 8.98 3.85
C TYR A 5 -6.23 8.07 2.78
N PHE A 6 -6.71 6.82 2.70
CA PHE A 6 -6.34 5.91 1.61
C PHE A 6 -7.38 5.93 0.50
N ASN A 7 -6.92 5.85 -0.75
CA ASN A 7 -7.75 5.79 -1.95
C ASN A 7 -8.52 4.45 -2.09
N PHE A 8 -9.43 4.16 -1.16
CA PHE A 8 -10.27 2.96 -1.17
C PHE A 8 -11.75 3.27 -1.45
N GLU A 9 -12.17 4.53 -1.39
CA GLU A 9 -13.55 4.89 -1.68
C GLU A 9 -13.91 4.58 -3.14
N GLY A 10 -14.94 3.76 -3.33
CA GLY A 10 -15.33 3.27 -4.65
C GLY A 10 -14.36 2.27 -5.28
N SER A 11 -13.45 1.69 -4.48
CA SER A 11 -12.59 0.60 -4.95
C SER A 11 -13.39 -0.67 -5.23
N ILE A 12 -12.92 -1.45 -6.22
CA ILE A 12 -13.52 -2.72 -6.64
C ILE A 12 -12.53 -3.83 -6.37
N LEU A 13 -12.97 -4.88 -5.68
CA LEU A 13 -12.26 -6.15 -5.63
C LEU A 13 -12.72 -7.02 -6.80
N GLY A 14 -11.82 -7.26 -7.75
CA GLY A 14 -12.08 -8.02 -8.96
C GLY A 14 -11.36 -9.37 -8.99
N VAL A 15 -11.85 -10.27 -9.84
CA VAL A 15 -11.24 -11.58 -10.13
C VAL A 15 -11.09 -11.74 -11.64
N LEU A 16 -9.89 -12.09 -12.09
CA LEU A 16 -9.63 -12.43 -13.48
C LEU A 16 -10.13 -13.84 -13.78
N HIS A 17 -11.10 -13.94 -14.69
CA HIS A 17 -11.59 -15.22 -15.22
C HIS A 17 -10.86 -15.53 -16.53
N SER A 18 -10.18 -16.67 -16.62
CA SER A 18 -9.66 -17.11 -17.92
C SER A 18 -10.81 -17.64 -18.78
N LYS A 19 -10.78 -17.31 -20.07
CA LYS A 19 -11.64 -17.93 -21.09
C LYS A 19 -11.07 -19.24 -21.65
N SER A 20 -9.81 -19.58 -21.37
CA SER A 20 -9.13 -20.75 -21.95
C SER A 20 -8.16 -21.40 -20.95
N GLU A 21 -8.27 -22.71 -20.76
CA GLU A 21 -7.38 -23.50 -19.89
C GLU A 21 -5.92 -23.55 -20.39
N SER A 22 -5.64 -23.09 -21.62
CA SER A 22 -4.34 -23.22 -22.28
C SER A 22 -3.46 -21.95 -22.30
N ALA A 23 -3.91 -20.82 -21.76
CA ALA A 23 -3.11 -19.60 -21.74
C ALA A 23 -2.26 -19.51 -20.46
N SER A 24 -0.94 -19.45 -20.61
CA SER A 24 -0.03 -19.11 -19.50
C SER A 24 -0.42 -17.74 -18.96
N TRP A 25 -0.73 -17.66 -17.66
CA TRP A 25 -1.17 -16.43 -17.02
C TRP A 25 -0.07 -15.37 -17.08
N ILE A 26 -0.39 -14.18 -17.59
CA ILE A 26 0.53 -13.04 -17.64
C ILE A 26 0.68 -12.39 -16.26
N LEU A 27 -0.31 -12.56 -15.38
CA LEU A 27 -0.34 -11.95 -14.05
C LEU A 27 -0.15 -13.00 -12.94
N PRO A 28 0.66 -12.70 -11.92
CA PRO A 28 0.94 -13.63 -10.82
C PRO A 28 -0.28 -13.87 -9.92
N TYR A 29 -1.26 -12.96 -9.92
CA TYR A 29 -2.44 -13.04 -9.06
C TYR A 29 -3.74 -12.85 -9.87
N ARG A 30 -4.78 -13.60 -9.47
CA ARG A 30 -6.12 -13.52 -10.08
C ARG A 30 -7.01 -12.46 -9.44
N HIS A 31 -6.79 -12.19 -8.15
CA HIS A 31 -7.54 -11.19 -7.41
C HIS A 31 -6.81 -9.85 -7.53
N PHE A 32 -7.56 -8.78 -7.77
CA PHE A 32 -7.01 -7.43 -7.84
C PHE A 32 -7.94 -6.43 -7.17
N ILE A 33 -7.36 -5.33 -6.68
CA ILE A 33 -8.10 -4.16 -6.24
C ILE A 33 -7.91 -3.08 -7.30
N ALA A 34 -9.00 -2.54 -7.82
CA ALA A 34 -8.97 -1.36 -8.67
C ALA A 34 -9.47 -0.16 -7.86
N THR A 35 -8.69 0.90 -7.79
CA THR A 35 -9.03 2.16 -7.12
C THR A 35 -9.33 3.24 -8.15
N ARG A 36 -9.99 4.32 -7.73
CA ARG A 36 -10.23 5.45 -8.63
C ARG A 36 -8.90 6.05 -9.07
N LEU A 37 -8.80 6.36 -10.36
CA LEU A 37 -7.65 7.07 -10.89
C LEU A 37 -7.52 8.41 -10.16
N LEU A 38 -6.34 8.66 -9.60
CA LEU A 38 -6.05 9.91 -8.93
C LEU A 38 -5.91 11.04 -9.96
N PRO A 39 -6.25 12.29 -9.62
CA PRO A 39 -5.95 13.44 -10.47
C PRO A 39 -4.47 13.45 -10.85
N CYS A 40 -4.18 13.50 -12.15
CA CYS A 40 -2.84 13.34 -12.71
C CYS A 40 -2.53 14.34 -13.84
N GLY A 41 -3.08 15.56 -13.77
CA GLY A 41 -2.79 16.67 -14.67
C GLY A 41 -1.61 17.54 -14.24
N GLU A 42 -1.14 18.43 -15.12
CA GLU A 42 -0.03 19.35 -14.85
C GLU A 42 -0.28 20.32 -13.68
N ILE A 43 -1.54 20.47 -13.28
CA ILE A 43 -1.99 21.29 -12.15
C ILE A 43 -2.00 20.54 -10.81
N ASP A 44 -1.89 19.21 -10.83
CA ASP A 44 -1.96 18.39 -9.63
C ASP A 44 -0.62 18.44 -8.87
N GLY A 45 -0.70 18.40 -7.53
CA GLY A 45 0.48 18.48 -6.68
C GLY A 45 1.46 17.32 -6.91
N PRO A 46 2.77 17.51 -6.62
CA PRO A 46 3.74 16.46 -6.85
C PRO A 46 3.43 15.23 -5.99
N LEU A 47 3.61 14.05 -6.57
CA LEU A 47 3.63 12.79 -5.83
C LEU A 47 4.69 12.88 -4.72
N ARG A 48 4.29 12.55 -3.50
CA ARG A 48 5.17 12.51 -2.33
C ARG A 48 5.31 11.08 -1.85
N LYS A 49 6.56 10.65 -1.66
CA LYS A 49 6.89 9.38 -1.01
C LYS A 49 7.29 9.66 0.44
N PHE A 50 6.59 9.03 1.38
CA PHE A 50 6.78 9.24 2.82
C PHE A 50 7.64 8.15 3.45
N THR A 51 7.52 6.91 2.99
CA THR A 51 8.35 5.78 3.44
C THR A 51 8.86 5.01 2.24
N GLY A 52 10.04 4.40 2.35
CA GLY A 52 10.54 3.41 1.40
C GLY A 52 10.07 2.00 1.75
N SER A 53 10.51 1.03 0.94
CA SER A 53 10.22 -0.40 1.12
C SER A 53 11.04 -1.01 2.25
N SER A 54 12.31 -0.61 2.36
CA SER A 54 13.27 -1.12 3.36
C SER A 54 13.63 -0.12 4.45
N GLU A 55 13.40 1.18 4.21
CA GLU A 55 13.71 2.25 5.15
C GLU A 55 12.56 3.26 5.24
N ILE A 56 12.24 3.72 6.44
CA ILE A 56 11.13 4.65 6.65
C ILE A 56 11.49 6.09 6.22
N GLY A 57 12.77 6.43 6.16
CA GLY A 57 13.25 7.79 5.86
C GLY A 57 13.12 8.76 7.04
N LYS A 58 13.37 10.05 6.79
CA LYS A 58 13.29 11.11 7.81
C LYS A 58 11.93 11.79 7.80
N ALA A 59 11.38 12.06 8.98
CA ALA A 59 10.14 12.84 9.15
C ALA A 59 10.42 14.32 9.45
N THR A 60 10.62 15.11 8.41
CA THR A 60 11.00 16.54 8.54
C THR A 60 9.80 17.48 8.69
N ASP A 61 8.65 17.13 8.12
CA ASP A 61 7.40 17.90 8.23
C ASP A 61 6.31 17.14 8.99
N ASP A 62 5.30 17.88 9.48
CA ASP A 62 4.26 17.32 10.34
C ASP A 62 3.36 16.31 9.62
N LEU A 63 3.18 16.42 8.30
CA LEU A 63 2.47 15.40 7.54
C LEU A 63 3.28 14.10 7.48
N THR A 64 4.57 14.18 7.17
CA THR A 64 5.42 12.98 7.18
C THR A 64 5.48 12.34 8.56
N LYS A 65 5.56 13.13 9.65
CA LYS A 65 5.49 12.60 11.03
C LYS A 65 4.17 11.88 11.30
N ALA A 66 3.04 12.45 10.85
CA ALA A 66 1.74 11.82 11.04
C ALA A 66 1.62 10.50 10.27
N VAL A 67 2.11 10.46 9.01
CA VAL A 67 2.12 9.23 8.19
C VAL A 67 3.04 8.16 8.80
N HIS A 68 4.22 8.53 9.30
CA HIS A 68 5.12 7.61 10.00
C HIS A 68 4.51 7.09 11.30
N ALA A 69 3.88 7.97 12.08
CA ALA A 69 3.18 7.59 13.30
C ALA A 69 2.03 6.62 13.01
N PHE A 70 1.31 6.78 11.89
CA PHE A 70 0.30 5.84 11.45
C PHE A 70 0.88 4.47 11.04
N ALA A 71 2.00 4.44 10.30
CA ALA A 71 2.70 3.19 9.98
C ALA A 71 3.11 2.43 11.26
N HIS A 72 3.66 3.15 12.24
CA HIS A 72 3.98 2.59 13.55
C HIS A 72 2.75 2.13 14.32
N PHE A 73 1.67 2.93 14.32
CA PHE A 73 0.40 2.56 14.93
C PHE A 73 -0.15 1.25 14.36
N MET A 74 -0.12 1.06 13.04
CA MET A 74 -0.58 -0.18 12.40
C MET A 74 0.19 -1.41 12.88
N LEU A 75 1.50 -1.28 13.07
CA LEU A 75 2.31 -2.36 13.62
C LEU A 75 1.89 -2.71 15.05
N ILE A 76 1.69 -1.71 15.90
CA ILE A 76 1.25 -1.93 17.29
C ILE A 76 -0.17 -2.49 17.33
N TYR A 77 -1.09 -1.90 16.56
CA TYR A 77 -2.49 -2.30 16.48
C TYR A 77 -2.65 -3.75 16.03
N THR A 78 -1.81 -4.20 15.11
CA THR A 78 -1.80 -5.58 14.63
C THR A 78 -0.90 -6.51 15.46
N SER A 79 -0.48 -6.09 16.67
CA SER A 79 0.38 -6.88 17.56
C SER A 79 1.68 -7.36 16.89
N GLY A 80 2.27 -6.53 16.02
CA GLY A 80 3.49 -6.85 15.29
C GLY A 80 3.27 -7.60 13.98
N PHE A 81 2.04 -7.93 13.59
CA PHE A 81 1.79 -8.76 12.41
C PHE A 81 2.00 -8.01 11.09
N LEU A 82 1.54 -6.76 10.98
CA LEU A 82 1.54 -5.99 9.74
C LEU A 82 2.28 -4.66 9.90
N LEU A 83 3.33 -4.46 9.11
CA LEU A 83 3.97 -3.17 8.91
C LEU A 83 3.60 -2.62 7.52
N LEU A 84 3.06 -1.41 7.48
CA LEU A 84 2.88 -0.69 6.21
C LEU A 84 4.16 0.07 5.84
N SER A 85 4.59 -0.07 4.60
CA SER A 85 5.73 0.60 3.99
C SER A 85 5.36 1.14 2.60
N ASP A 86 6.30 1.78 1.91
CA ASP A 86 6.05 2.45 0.62
C ASP A 86 4.82 3.38 0.61
N LEU A 87 4.52 4.02 1.76
CA LEU A 87 3.46 5.01 1.86
C LEU A 87 3.79 6.22 0.99
N GLN A 88 2.93 6.45 0.00
CA GLN A 88 3.05 7.52 -0.97
C GLN A 88 1.67 8.10 -1.28
N GLY A 89 1.64 9.35 -1.71
CA GLY A 89 0.39 10.07 -1.87
C GLY A 89 0.51 11.38 -2.66
N LEU A 90 -0.64 11.96 -2.94
CA LEU A 90 -0.77 13.30 -3.53
C LEU A 90 -1.93 14.04 -2.88
N PHE A 91 -1.86 15.37 -2.90
CA PHE A 91 -2.95 16.20 -2.37
C PHE A 91 -4.14 16.18 -3.32
N ASP A 92 -5.34 15.97 -2.78
CA ASP A 92 -6.57 16.14 -3.55
C ASP A 92 -6.94 17.62 -3.73
N ALA A 93 -8.04 17.88 -4.43
CA ALA A 93 -8.57 19.23 -4.68
C ALA A 93 -8.92 20.00 -3.38
N ARG A 94 -9.10 19.30 -2.25
CA ARG A 94 -9.38 19.87 -0.93
C ARG A 94 -8.10 20.07 -0.10
N ARG A 95 -6.93 19.75 -0.65
CA ARG A 95 -5.63 19.74 0.02
C ARG A 95 -5.54 18.74 1.17
N VAL A 96 -6.26 17.62 1.07
CA VAL A 96 -6.09 16.47 1.96
C VAL A 96 -5.16 15.46 1.28
N MET A 97 -4.24 14.87 2.04
CA MET A 97 -3.28 13.92 1.49
C MET A 97 -3.96 12.57 1.21
N CYS A 98 -4.04 12.18 -0.07
CA CYS A 98 -4.57 10.91 -0.50
C CYS A 98 -3.42 9.91 -0.68
N LEU A 99 -3.34 8.92 0.20
CA LEU A 99 -2.39 7.82 0.15
C LEU A 99 -2.88 6.70 -0.76
N PHE A 100 -1.97 6.04 -1.45
CA PHE A 100 -2.28 4.93 -2.34
C PHE A 100 -1.12 3.94 -2.41
N ASP A 101 -1.45 2.73 -2.89
CA ASP A 101 -0.49 1.66 -3.17
C ASP A 101 0.51 1.36 -2.03
N PRO A 102 0.03 1.12 -0.79
CA PRO A 102 0.93 0.74 0.31
C PRO A 102 1.49 -0.66 0.09
N GLN A 103 2.73 -0.89 0.50
CA GLN A 103 3.27 -2.23 0.66
C GLN A 103 3.02 -2.71 2.10
N GLY A 104 2.56 -3.95 2.26
CA GLY A 104 2.40 -4.59 3.57
C GLY A 104 3.46 -5.66 3.79
N HIS A 105 4.30 -5.50 4.82
CA HIS A 105 5.16 -6.56 5.31
C HIS A 105 4.45 -7.32 6.42
N THR A 106 4.31 -8.63 6.26
CA THR A 106 3.74 -9.50 7.29
C THR A 106 4.82 -10.35 7.94
N TYR A 107 4.81 -10.43 9.27
CA TYR A 107 5.68 -11.37 9.97
C TYR A 107 5.16 -12.80 9.79
N VAL A 108 5.95 -13.64 9.14
CA VAL A 108 5.72 -15.09 9.13
C VAL A 108 6.58 -15.69 10.23
N SER A 109 5.95 -16.19 11.30
CA SER A 109 6.68 -16.97 12.30
C SER A 109 7.20 -18.23 11.62
N THR A 110 8.52 -18.32 11.45
CA THR A 110 9.18 -19.57 11.09
C THR A 110 9.14 -20.47 12.33
N GLY A 111 7.99 -21.04 12.64
CA GLY A 111 7.94 -22.26 13.42
C GLY A 111 8.76 -23.31 12.68
N SER A 112 9.54 -24.13 13.41
CA SER A 112 10.26 -25.26 12.85
C SER A 112 9.31 -26.22 12.14
N VAL A 113 9.03 -25.95 10.87
CA VAL A 113 8.29 -26.84 9.98
C VAL A 113 9.27 -27.23 8.89
N ALA A 114 9.54 -28.54 8.84
CA ALA A 114 10.34 -29.17 7.81
C ALA A 114 9.95 -28.63 6.43
N ALA A 115 10.97 -28.31 5.65
CA ALA A 115 10.88 -27.80 4.29
C ALA A 115 9.77 -28.47 3.49
N THR A 116 8.66 -27.76 3.30
CA THR A 116 7.80 -27.94 2.15
C THR A 116 7.68 -26.57 1.51
N GLY A 117 8.46 -26.42 0.45
CA GLY A 117 8.73 -25.15 -0.20
C GLY A 117 7.48 -24.52 -0.76
N TYR A 118 7.41 -23.21 -0.60
CA TYR A 118 6.74 -22.34 -1.53
C TYR A 118 7.81 -21.43 -2.11
N HIS A 119 8.16 -21.68 -3.36
CA HIS A 119 8.94 -20.75 -4.17
C HIS A 119 7.98 -19.70 -4.74
N CYS A 120 8.40 -18.43 -4.65
CA CYS A 120 7.82 -17.30 -5.38
C CYS A 120 7.75 -17.57 -6.89
#